data_AF-I3S814-F1
#
_entry.id   AF-I3S814-F1
#
_cell.length_a   1.000
_cell.length_b   1.000
_cell.length_c   1.000
_cell.angle_alpha   90.00
_cell.angle_beta   90.00
_cell.angle_gamma   90.00
#
_symmetry.space_group_name_H-M   'P 1'
#
loop_
_entity.id
_entity.type
_entity.pdbx_description
1 polymer ?
#
loop_
_entity_poly.entity_id
_entity_poly.type
_entity_poly.pdbx_seq_one_letter_code
_entity_poly.pdbx_strand_id
1 'polypeptide(L)'
;MNSDKKSSSFDSFDALSAWIPCLFVNPSDYICSEYVGYFEHRRKMEEIGAGSIEKLATQNSLGSLMMNMFGKESEPLHLIPSATLTVNFTPPKCFREAHGIHQWWKPDLQLESKLHKYL
;
A
#
# COMPACT_ATOMS: atom_id res chain seq x y z
N MET A 1 12.75 -25.03 -16.93
CA MET A 1 12.30 -23.79 -17.62
C MET A 1 11.33 -23.08 -16.69
N ASN A 2 11.77 -22.05 -15.97
CA ASN A 2 10.92 -21.14 -15.18
C ASN A 2 11.72 -19.92 -14.65
N SER A 3 12.62 -19.37 -15.48
CA SER A 3 13.49 -18.23 -15.14
C SER A 3 12.94 -16.88 -15.62
N ASP A 4 11.95 -16.87 -16.50
CA ASP A 4 11.63 -15.67 -17.29
C ASP A 4 10.51 -14.80 -16.69
N LYS A 5 9.88 -15.24 -15.60
CA LYS A 5 8.80 -14.47 -14.93
C LYS A 5 9.30 -13.47 -13.88
N LYS A 6 10.51 -13.63 -13.35
CA LYS A 6 10.99 -12.82 -12.22
C LYS A 6 11.59 -11.48 -12.65
N SER A 7 12.03 -11.35 -13.91
CA SER A 7 12.53 -10.08 -14.45
C SER A 7 11.39 -9.09 -14.77
N SER A 8 10.24 -9.56 -15.24
CA SER A 8 9.17 -8.68 -15.74
C SER A 8 8.41 -7.89 -14.66
N SER A 9 8.34 -8.40 -13.43
CA SER A 9 7.62 -7.74 -12.33
C SER A 9 8.41 -6.57 -11.75
N PHE A 10 9.74 -6.67 -11.69
CA PHE A 10 10.62 -5.57 -11.31
C PHE A 10 10.53 -4.43 -12.30
N ASP A 11 10.61 -4.75 -13.59
CA ASP A 11 10.50 -3.78 -14.67
C ASP A 11 9.14 -3.06 -14.60
N SER A 12 8.07 -3.77 -14.23
CA SER A 12 6.73 -3.19 -14.08
C SER A 12 6.61 -2.27 -12.86
N PHE A 13 7.18 -2.65 -11.71
CA PHE A 13 7.15 -1.84 -10.49
C PHE A 13 8.02 -0.57 -10.63
N ASP A 14 9.24 -0.72 -11.13
CA ASP A 14 10.12 0.43 -11.39
C ASP A 14 9.51 1.33 -12.49
N ALA A 15 8.85 0.77 -13.51
CA ALA A 15 8.12 1.57 -14.52
C ALA A 15 6.93 2.34 -13.95
N LEU A 16 6.24 1.82 -12.94
CA LEU A 16 5.13 2.51 -12.27
C LEU A 16 5.59 3.55 -11.25
N SER A 17 6.89 3.67 -10.96
CA SER A 17 7.41 4.56 -9.92
C SER A 17 7.09 6.04 -10.13
N ALA A 18 7.04 6.46 -11.40
CA ALA A 18 6.70 7.82 -11.79
C ALA A 18 5.20 8.12 -11.65
N TRP A 19 4.34 7.09 -11.60
CA TRP A 19 2.91 7.27 -11.38
C TRP A 19 2.64 7.44 -9.88
N ILE A 20 2.10 8.60 -9.51
CA ILE A 20 1.80 8.97 -8.12
C ILE A 20 0.28 9.20 -7.99
N PRO A 21 -0.54 8.14 -7.85
CA PRO A 21 -1.96 8.28 -7.59
C PRO A 21 -2.22 8.93 -6.22
N CYS A 22 -3.34 9.66 -6.12
CA CYS A 22 -3.91 10.09 -4.85
C CYS A 22 -4.82 8.99 -4.32
N LEU A 23 -4.47 8.42 -3.17
CA LEU A 23 -5.26 7.38 -2.51
C LEU A 23 -5.96 7.97 -1.30
N PHE A 24 -7.28 7.82 -1.23
CA PHE A 24 -8.06 8.14 -0.04
C PHE A 24 -8.39 6.83 0.70
N VAL A 25 -7.89 6.69 1.92
CA VAL A 25 -7.97 5.44 2.69
C VAL A 25 -8.52 5.67 4.09
N ASN A 26 -9.19 4.66 4.65
CA ASN A 26 -9.66 4.66 6.03
C ASN A 26 -9.08 3.46 6.79
N PRO A 27 -8.37 3.63 7.91
CA PRO A 27 -7.79 2.49 8.65
C PRO A 27 -8.82 1.49 9.20
N SER A 28 -10.10 1.87 9.29
CA SER A 28 -11.18 0.99 9.73
C SER A 28 -11.77 0.15 8.58
N ASP A 29 -11.29 0.32 7.36
CA ASP A 29 -11.58 -0.54 6.20
C ASP A 29 -10.40 -1.49 5.97
N TYR A 30 -10.64 -2.80 6.04
CA TYR A 30 -9.65 -3.87 5.84
C TYR A 30 -8.84 -3.77 4.54
N ILE A 31 -9.39 -3.23 3.45
CA ILE A 31 -8.63 -3.05 2.20
C ILE A 31 -7.70 -1.84 2.34
N CYS A 32 -8.25 -0.76 2.88
CA CYS A 32 -7.52 0.49 3.10
C CYS A 32 -6.41 0.35 4.16
N SER A 33 -6.64 -0.43 5.22
CA SER A 33 -5.67 -0.68 6.29
C SER A 33 -4.40 -1.34 5.77
N GLU A 34 -4.51 -2.21 4.76
CA GLU A 34 -3.34 -2.83 4.13
C GLU A 34 -2.49 -1.79 3.40
N TYR A 35 -3.10 -0.84 2.67
CA TYR A 35 -2.36 0.25 2.04
C TYR A 35 -1.69 1.17 3.08
N VAL A 36 -2.38 1.49 4.17
CA VAL A 36 -1.82 2.26 5.28
C VAL A 36 -0.60 1.53 5.87
N GLY A 37 -0.75 0.24 6.19
CA GLY A 37 0.32 -0.59 6.74
C GLY A 37 1.50 -0.75 5.78
N TYR A 38 1.24 -0.96 4.49
CA TYR A 38 2.25 -1.08 3.45
C TYR A 38 3.14 0.17 3.37
N PHE A 39 2.54 1.35 3.21
CA PHE A 39 3.27 2.59 3.05
C PHE A 39 3.99 3.02 4.35
N GLU A 40 3.41 2.74 5.52
CA GLU A 40 4.05 2.96 6.81
C GLU A 40 5.25 2.03 7.03
N HIS A 41 5.14 0.76 6.66
CA HIS A 41 6.25 -0.18 6.76
C HIS A 41 7.43 0.26 5.90
N ARG A 42 7.18 0.61 4.63
CA ARG A 42 8.22 1.14 3.73
C ARG A 42 8.93 2.34 4.31
N ARG A 43 8.17 3.35 4.74
CA ARG A 43 8.73 4.57 5.34
C ARG A 43 9.64 4.25 6.54
N LYS A 44 9.20 3.38 7.45
CA LYS A 44 10.01 3.02 8.63
C LYS A 44 11.31 2.33 8.21
N MET A 45 11.29 1.52 7.16
CA MET A 45 12.49 0.85 6.64
C MET A 45 13.44 1.85 5.95
N GLU A 46 12.92 2.83 5.23
CA GLU A 46 13.70 3.97 4.70
C GLU A 46 14.35 4.78 5.82
N GLU A 47 13.61 5.11 6.89
CA GLU A 47 14.09 5.89 8.04
C GLU A 47 15.24 5.23 8.80
N ILE A 48 15.25 3.90 8.89
CA ILE A 48 16.33 3.14 9.55
C ILE A 48 17.51 2.83 8.61
N GLY A 49 17.51 3.36 7.38
CA GLY A 49 18.56 3.12 6.38
C GLY A 49 18.52 1.72 5.75
N ALA A 50 17.44 0.98 5.96
CA ALA A 50 17.21 -0.34 5.37
C ALA A 50 16.42 -0.27 4.04
N GLY A 51 16.23 0.90 3.44
CA GLY A 51 15.47 1.07 2.19
C GLY A 51 16.01 0.24 1.00
N SER A 52 17.33 0.05 0.90
CA SER A 52 17.91 -0.84 -0.13
C SER A 52 17.62 -2.31 0.15
N ILE A 53 17.50 -2.69 1.43
CA ILE A 53 17.09 -4.03 1.86
C ILE A 53 15.59 -4.20 1.66
N GLU A 54 14.80 -3.15 1.89
CA GLU A 54 13.37 -3.09 1.59
C GLU A 54 13.09 -3.37 0.12
N LYS A 55 13.81 -2.80 -0.86
CA LYS A 55 13.60 -3.13 -2.29
C LYS A 55 13.60 -4.65 -2.51
N LEU A 56 14.55 -5.36 -1.89
CA LEU A 56 14.68 -6.82 -1.96
C LEU A 56 13.69 -7.57 -1.04
N ALA A 57 13.43 -7.06 0.16
CA ALA A 57 12.64 -7.70 1.21
C ALA A 57 11.14 -7.50 1.02
N THR A 58 10.70 -6.31 0.61
CA THR A 58 9.34 -6.03 0.13
C THR A 58 8.96 -7.01 -0.95
N GLN A 59 9.82 -7.28 -1.94
CA GLN A 59 9.52 -8.26 -2.98
C GLN A 59 9.42 -9.72 -2.50
N ASN A 60 10.19 -10.09 -1.47
CA ASN A 60 10.14 -11.44 -0.88
C ASN A 60 9.05 -11.59 0.21
N SER A 61 8.69 -10.51 0.91
CA SER A 61 7.72 -10.46 2.02
C SER A 61 6.32 -10.02 1.58
N LEU A 62 6.18 -9.40 0.40
CA LEU A 62 4.88 -9.16 -0.24
C LEU A 62 4.09 -10.46 -0.41
N GLY A 63 4.80 -11.54 -0.73
CA GLY A 63 4.22 -12.87 -0.75
C GLY A 63 3.70 -13.25 0.63
N SER A 64 4.44 -12.99 1.71
CA SER A 64 4.08 -13.46 3.05
C SER A 64 3.00 -12.65 3.78
N LEU A 65 2.94 -11.33 3.60
CA LEU A 65 1.93 -10.48 4.25
C LEU A 65 0.53 -10.71 3.66
N MET A 66 0.41 -10.88 2.34
CA MET A 66 -0.88 -11.23 1.71
C MET A 66 -1.30 -12.70 1.90
N MET A 67 -0.34 -13.63 2.02
CA MET A 67 -0.63 -15.07 2.24
C MET A 67 -1.38 -15.35 3.54
N ASN A 68 -1.23 -14.50 4.56
CA ASN A 68 -1.87 -14.72 5.85
C ASN A 68 -3.35 -14.28 5.89
N MET A 69 -3.81 -13.44 4.96
CA MET A 69 -5.20 -12.97 4.92
C MET A 69 -6.04 -13.66 3.85
N PHE A 70 -5.44 -14.05 2.74
CA PHE A 70 -6.09 -14.85 1.70
C PHE A 70 -5.36 -16.17 1.59
N GLY A 71 -5.93 -17.21 2.21
CA GLY A 71 -5.40 -18.56 2.08
C GLY A 71 -5.17 -18.90 0.60
N LYS A 72 -3.91 -19.25 0.29
CA LYS A 72 -3.41 -19.90 -0.93
C LYS A 72 -2.93 -18.97 -2.07
N GLU A 73 -1.60 -18.96 -2.26
CA GLU A 73 -0.83 -18.87 -3.52
C GLU A 73 -1.28 -17.91 -4.63
N SER A 74 -1.59 -16.64 -4.33
CA SER A 74 -1.63 -15.62 -5.38
C SER A 74 -0.30 -14.88 -5.47
N GLU A 75 0.29 -14.80 -6.67
CA GLU A 75 1.42 -13.91 -6.97
C GLU A 75 1.10 -12.47 -6.49
N PRO A 76 2.06 -11.73 -5.93
CA PRO A 76 1.78 -10.44 -5.29
C PRO A 76 1.60 -9.36 -6.37
N LEU A 77 0.36 -9.11 -6.79
CA LEU A 77 0.07 -8.50 -8.09
C LEU A 77 -0.38 -7.02 -8.10
N HIS A 78 -0.43 -6.28 -6.98
CA HIS A 78 -1.13 -4.97 -7.00
C HIS A 78 -0.48 -3.82 -6.22
N LEU A 79 0.81 -3.89 -5.90
CA LEU A 79 1.43 -2.79 -5.16
C LEU A 79 1.85 -1.66 -6.09
N ILE A 80 1.54 -0.44 -5.64
CA ILE A 80 1.95 0.80 -6.29
C ILE A 80 3.22 1.34 -5.62
N PRO A 81 4.25 1.73 -6.38
CA PRO A 81 5.50 2.20 -5.79
C PRO A 81 5.37 3.57 -5.13
N SER A 82 4.57 4.44 -5.69
CA SER A 82 4.42 5.82 -5.22
C SER A 82 2.93 6.14 -5.03
N ALA A 83 2.61 6.98 -4.05
CA ALA A 83 1.26 7.51 -3.85
C ALA A 83 1.28 8.76 -2.98
N THR A 84 0.29 9.62 -3.17
CA THR A 84 -0.13 10.56 -2.11
C THR A 84 -1.24 9.90 -1.32
N LEU A 85 -0.94 9.45 -0.09
CA LEU A 85 -1.88 8.74 0.77
C LEU A 85 -2.58 9.75 1.69
N THR A 86 -3.88 9.93 1.50
CA THR A 86 -4.77 10.69 2.37
C THR A 86 -5.53 9.72 3.28
N VAL A 87 -5.17 9.71 4.57
CA VAL A 87 -5.77 8.84 5.58
C VAL A 87 -6.88 9.60 6.30
N ASN A 88 -8.07 9.02 6.31
CA ASN A 88 -9.22 9.52 7.04
C ASN A 88 -9.30 8.86 8.42
N PHE A 89 -9.07 9.65 9.46
CA PHE A 89 -9.14 9.24 10.86
C PHE A 89 -10.49 9.53 11.52
N THR A 90 -11.45 10.11 10.80
CA THR A 90 -12.81 10.31 11.34
C THR A 90 -13.40 8.97 11.79
N PRO A 91 -13.77 8.81 13.07
CA PRO A 91 -14.27 7.54 13.59
C PRO A 91 -15.53 7.07 12.85
N PRO A 92 -15.50 5.93 12.15
CA PRO A 92 -16.68 5.37 11.51
C PRO A 92 -17.48 4.53 12.52
N LYS A 93 -18.81 4.41 12.31
CA LYS A 93 -19.67 3.57 13.15
C LYS A 93 -19.52 2.08 12.84
N CYS A 94 -19.09 1.74 11.63
CA CYS A 94 -18.83 0.37 11.20
C CYS A 94 -17.90 0.33 9.97
N PHE A 95 -17.41 -0.88 9.65
CA PHE A 95 -16.61 -1.13 8.44
C PHE A 95 -17.27 -0.61 7.15
N ARG A 96 -18.59 -0.80 7.00
CA ARG A 96 -19.32 -0.34 5.79
C ARG A 96 -19.27 1.19 5.62
N GLU A 97 -19.24 1.91 6.74
CA GLU A 97 -19.09 3.35 6.74
C GLU A 97 -17.66 3.76 6.36
N ALA A 98 -16.67 3.06 6.91
CA ALA A 98 -15.26 3.24 6.58
C ALA A 98 -14.91 2.87 5.13
N HIS A 99 -15.68 2.00 4.49
CA HIS A 99 -15.47 1.54 3.12
C HIS A 99 -16.22 2.38 2.08
N GLY A 100 -17.35 2.96 2.45
CA GLY A 100 -18.21 3.66 1.49
C GLY A 100 -17.65 5.00 1.03
N ILE A 101 -17.80 5.31 -0.26
CA ILE A 101 -17.36 6.58 -0.87
C ILE A 101 -17.96 7.83 -0.21
N HIS A 102 -19.12 7.70 0.44
CA HIS A 102 -19.79 8.79 1.15
C HIS A 102 -18.92 9.45 2.24
N GLN A 103 -17.90 8.75 2.73
CA GLN A 103 -16.95 9.35 3.67
C GLN A 103 -16.12 10.48 3.03
N TRP A 104 -15.96 10.54 1.70
CA TRP A 104 -15.02 11.46 1.04
C TRP A 104 -15.44 12.93 1.09
N TRP A 105 -16.71 13.22 1.38
CA TRP A 105 -17.27 14.57 1.35
C TRP A 105 -18.01 14.94 2.64
N LYS A 106 -17.70 14.29 3.76
CA LYS A 106 -18.24 14.68 5.07
C LYS A 106 -17.63 16.03 5.52
N PRO A 107 -18.40 16.88 6.23
CA PRO A 107 -17.93 18.20 6.64
C PRO A 107 -16.89 18.16 7.77
N ASP A 108 -16.85 17.07 8.54
CA ASP A 108 -16.07 16.88 9.76
C ASP A 108 -14.92 15.88 9.58
N LEU A 109 -14.31 15.89 8.40
CA LEU A 109 -13.21 14.97 8.07
C LEU A 109 -11.91 15.32 8.79
N GLN A 110 -11.31 14.30 9.41
CA GLN A 110 -9.99 14.35 10.03
C GLN A 110 -9.00 13.66 9.10
N LEU A 111 -8.36 14.43 8.23
CA LEU A 111 -7.49 13.90 7.17
C LEU A 111 -6.02 14.20 7.45
N GLU A 112 -5.16 13.21 7.21
CA GLU A 112 -3.72 13.40 7.09
C GLU A 112 -3.27 12.98 5.69
N SER A 113 -2.52 13.83 4.99
CA SER A 113 -2.02 13.53 3.65
C SER A 113 -0.51 13.47 3.63
N LYS A 114 0.04 12.39 3.07
CA LYS A 114 1.48 12.14 2.99
C LYS A 114 1.89 11.61 1.62
N LEU A 115 3.00 12.13 1.09
CA LEU A 115 3.62 11.62 -0.12
C LEU A 115 4.56 10.46 0.23
N HIS A 116 4.32 9.31 -0.35
CA HIS A 116 5.23 8.17 -0.38
C HIS A 116 5.77 8.05 -1.80
N LYS A 117 7.07 8.30 -1.98
CA LYS A 117 7.72 8.27 -3.29
C LYS A 117 8.75 7.17 -3.32
N TYR A 118 8.68 6.30 -4.31
CA TYR A 118 9.76 5.38 -4.63
C TYR A 118 10.84 6.13 -5.42
N LEU A 119 12.10 6.03 -4.97
CA LEU A 119 13.27 6.74 -5.51
C LEU A 119 14.25 5.77 -6.17
#